data_AF-A0A2U0AE97-F1
#
_entry.id   AF-A0A2U0AE97-F1
#
_cell.length_a   1.000
_cell.length_b   1.000
_cell.length_c   1.000
_cell.angle_alpha   90.00
_cell.angle_beta   90.00
_cell.angle_gamma   90.00
#
_symmetry.space_group_name_H-M   'P 1'
#
loop_
_entity.id
_entity.type
_entity.pdbx_description
1 polymer ?
#
loop_
_entity_poly.entity_id
_entity_poly.type
_entity_poly.pdbx_seq_one_letter_code
_entity_poly.pdbx_strand_id
1 'polypeptide(L)'
;VEQLAGFDGPAIGGSKPQHWRLIVNDTTCRNVILVPGLMLDALKAYGDYLALLANQHYLSLGAIPAEYRDSCDDAIHVFAPDLLLKKGLPIRVWDQLGNRERLLDYSSQHRVSSNLFRLPEDYEQVPMNGMR
;
A
#
# COMPACT_ATOMS: atom_id res chain seq x y z
N VAL A 1 10.55 2.67 -9.87
CA VAL A 1 10.16 1.24 -9.68
C VAL A 1 10.69 0.42 -10.84
N GLU A 2 11.05 -0.83 -10.58
CA GLU A 2 11.66 -1.74 -11.55
C GLU A 2 11.03 -3.12 -11.43
N GLN A 3 10.78 -3.79 -12.56
CA GLN A 3 10.41 -5.19 -12.58
C GLN A 3 11.67 -6.05 -12.63
N LEU A 4 11.77 -7.02 -11.74
CA LEU A 4 12.88 -7.98 -11.70
C LEU A 4 12.55 -9.19 -12.56
N ALA A 5 13.51 -9.63 -13.35
CA ALA A 5 13.41 -10.84 -14.16
C ALA A 5 13.56 -12.11 -13.30
N GLY A 6 13.03 -13.24 -13.81
CA GLY A 6 13.34 -14.57 -13.26
C GLY A 6 12.48 -15.04 -12.09
N PHE A 7 11.44 -14.30 -11.69
CA PHE A 7 10.43 -14.86 -10.79
C PHE A 7 9.54 -15.85 -11.54
N ASP A 8 9.62 -17.14 -11.21
CA ASP A 8 8.73 -18.17 -11.75
C ASP A 8 7.86 -18.76 -10.64
N GLY A 9 6.65 -18.21 -10.52
CA GLY A 9 5.61 -18.70 -9.61
C GLY A 9 4.43 -19.32 -10.36
N PRO A 10 3.58 -20.10 -9.67
CA PRO A 10 2.33 -20.59 -10.24
C PRO A 10 1.42 -19.42 -10.64
N ALA A 11 0.59 -19.63 -11.65
CA ALA A 11 -0.44 -18.65 -12.01
C ALA A 11 -1.47 -18.53 -10.89
N ILE A 12 -1.92 -17.31 -10.61
CA ILE A 12 -2.97 -16.99 -9.64
C ILE A 12 -4.06 -16.26 -10.40
N GLY A 13 -5.29 -16.76 -10.34
CA GLY A 13 -6.42 -16.22 -11.11
C GLY A 13 -6.14 -16.09 -12.61
N GLY A 14 -5.34 -17.00 -13.19
CA GLY A 14 -4.98 -17.00 -14.62
C GLY A 14 -3.79 -16.11 -15.00
N SER A 15 -3.25 -15.33 -14.06
CA SER A 15 -2.12 -14.42 -14.31
C SER A 15 -0.84 -14.89 -13.63
N LYS A 16 0.30 -14.71 -14.31
CA LYS A 16 1.62 -14.98 -13.74
C LYS A 16 2.04 -13.84 -12.80
N PRO A 17 2.49 -14.14 -11.57
CA PRO A 17 2.98 -13.10 -10.68
C PRO A 17 4.30 -12.50 -11.18
N GLN A 18 4.57 -11.25 -10.81
CA GLN A 18 5.74 -10.48 -11.19
C GLN A 18 6.42 -9.95 -9.93
N HIS A 19 7.75 -9.96 -9.91
CA HIS A 19 8.54 -9.33 -8.85
C HIS A 19 8.88 -7.91 -9.26
N TRP A 20 8.51 -6.94 -8.42
CA TRP A 20 8.86 -5.53 -8.57
C TRP A 20 9.61 -5.02 -7.33
N ARG A 21 10.43 -4.00 -7.52
CA ARG A 21 11.03 -3.22 -6.43
C ARG A 21 10.78 -1.72 -6.59
N LEU A 22 10.56 -1.06 -5.45
CA LEU A 22 10.61 0.38 -5.29
C LEU A 22 12.02 0.78 -4.85
N ILE A 23 12.62 1.70 -5.60
CA ILE A 23 13.93 2.26 -5.32
C ILE A 23 13.74 3.76 -5.13
N VAL A 24 14.30 4.30 -4.05
CA VAL A 24 14.36 5.73 -3.73
C VAL A 24 15.78 6.03 -3.31
N ASN A 25 16.42 7.03 -3.92
CA ASN A 25 17.81 7.42 -3.61
C ASN A 25 18.76 6.20 -3.53
N ASP A 26 18.74 5.37 -4.58
CA ASP A 26 19.52 4.12 -4.71
C ASP A 26 19.25 3.05 -3.64
N THR A 27 18.26 3.27 -2.77
CA THR A 27 17.86 2.35 -1.70
C THR A 27 16.61 1.58 -2.13
N THR A 28 16.64 0.25 -2.01
CA THR A 28 15.46 -0.59 -2.27
C THR A 28 14.49 -0.52 -1.09
N CYS A 29 13.54 0.40 -1.14
CA CYS A 29 12.57 0.60 -0.05
C CYS A 29 11.60 -0.57 0.13
N ARG A 30 11.14 -1.18 -0.97
CA ARG A 30 10.14 -2.24 -0.92
C ARG A 30 10.31 -3.19 -2.08
N ASN A 31 10.16 -4.47 -1.79
CA ASN A 31 9.99 -5.51 -2.78
C ASN A 31 8.56 -6.02 -2.71
N VAL A 32 8.02 -6.39 -3.86
CA VAL A 32 6.68 -6.95 -3.98
C VAL A 32 6.65 -8.05 -5.02
N ILE A 33 5.98 -9.14 -4.70
CA ILE A 33 5.45 -10.05 -5.72
C ILE A 33 3.98 -9.71 -5.85
N LEU A 34 3.54 -9.43 -7.07
CA LEU A 34 2.17 -9.01 -7.37
C LEU A 34 1.62 -9.75 -8.58
N VAL A 35 0.30 -9.78 -8.71
CA VAL A 35 -0.41 -10.46 -9.80
C VAL A 35 -1.23 -9.44 -10.59
N PRO A 36 -0.89 -9.18 -11.87
CA PRO A 36 -1.65 -8.27 -12.71
C PRO A 36 -3.06 -8.78 -13.01
N GLY A 37 -4.02 -7.86 -13.17
CA GLY A 37 -5.37 -8.18 -13.66
C GLY A 37 -6.35 -8.74 -12.62
N LEU A 38 -5.91 -9.00 -11.39
CA LEU A 38 -6.79 -9.49 -10.32
C LEU A 38 -7.40 -8.34 -9.51
N MET A 39 -8.65 -8.52 -9.08
CA MET A 39 -9.32 -7.66 -8.11
C MET A 39 -9.33 -6.17 -8.51
N LEU A 40 -9.45 -5.86 -9.81
CA LEU A 40 -9.25 -4.49 -10.34
C LEU A 40 -10.09 -3.43 -9.64
N ASP A 41 -11.37 -3.70 -9.37
CA ASP A 41 -12.25 -2.76 -8.68
C ASP A 41 -11.79 -2.49 -7.23
N ALA A 42 -11.35 -3.55 -6.53
CA ALA A 42 -10.82 -3.43 -5.18
C ALA A 42 -9.47 -2.71 -5.16
N LEU A 43 -8.59 -2.98 -6.15
CA LEU A 43 -7.32 -2.26 -6.30
C LEU A 43 -7.55 -0.79 -6.60
N LYS A 44 -8.55 -0.45 -7.41
CA LYS A 44 -8.93 0.95 -7.66
C LYS A 44 -9.40 1.62 -6.37
N ALA A 45 -10.35 1.01 -5.67
CA ALA A 45 -10.86 1.55 -4.40
C ALA A 45 -9.75 1.71 -3.35
N TYR A 46 -8.82 0.74 -3.30
CA TYR A 46 -7.68 0.81 -2.40
C TYR A 46 -6.69 1.92 -2.80
N GLY A 47 -6.46 2.11 -4.10
CA GLY A 47 -5.67 3.24 -4.61
C GLY A 47 -6.29 4.59 -4.23
N ASP A 48 -7.60 4.74 -4.37
CA ASP A 48 -8.33 5.96 -3.98
C ASP A 48 -8.20 6.21 -2.45
N TYR A 49 -8.29 5.16 -1.63
CA TYR A 49 -8.06 5.24 -0.19
C TYR A 49 -6.62 5.65 0.17
N LEU A 50 -5.62 5.04 -0.47
CA LEU A 50 -4.21 5.36 -0.26
C LEU A 50 -3.89 6.81 -0.65
N ALA A 51 -4.52 7.33 -1.70
CA ALA A 51 -4.37 8.74 -2.09
C ALA A 51 -4.94 9.69 -1.02
N LEU A 52 -6.07 9.34 -0.41
CA LEU A 52 -6.65 10.12 0.70
C LEU A 52 -5.71 10.13 1.91
N LEU A 53 -5.19 8.97 2.32
CA LEU A 53 -4.21 8.87 3.41
C LEU A 53 -2.95 9.66 3.12
N ALA A 54 -2.44 9.61 1.88
CA ALA A 54 -1.25 10.34 1.50
C ALA A 54 -1.44 11.87 1.60
N ASN A 55 -2.62 12.38 1.24
CA ASN A 55 -2.94 13.78 1.45
C ASN A 55 -2.91 14.14 2.95
N GLN A 56 -3.43 13.26 3.81
CA GLN A 56 -3.36 13.47 5.25
C GLN A 56 -1.91 13.50 5.76
N HIS A 57 -1.07 12.56 5.32
CA HIS A 57 0.34 12.54 5.68
C HIS A 57 1.09 13.77 5.17
N TYR A 58 0.79 14.23 3.95
CA TYR A 58 1.40 15.42 3.35
C TYR A 58 1.15 16.68 4.19
N LEU A 59 -0.07 16.87 4.71
CA LEU A 59 -0.41 18.02 5.54
C LEU A 59 0.41 18.08 6.84
N SER A 60 0.77 16.93 7.41
CA SER A 60 1.63 16.85 8.60
C SER A 60 3.13 16.84 8.29
N LEU A 61 3.52 16.63 7.03
CA LEU A 61 4.92 16.36 6.65
C LEU A 61 5.85 17.52 6.97
N GLY A 62 5.39 18.76 6.81
CA GLY A 62 6.17 19.96 7.12
C GLY A 62 6.48 20.16 8.60
N ALA A 63 5.77 19.47 9.50
CA ALA A 63 6.03 19.50 10.94
C ALA A 63 7.13 18.51 11.36
N ILE A 64 7.54 17.58 10.48
CA ILE A 64 8.60 16.61 10.76
C ILE A 64 9.94 17.22 10.29
N PRO A 65 10.91 17.46 11.20
CA PRO A 65 12.23 17.94 10.83
C PRO A 65 12.91 17.01 9.82
N ALA A 66 13.67 17.58 8.89
CA ALA A 66 14.23 16.85 7.74
C ALA A 66 15.15 15.69 8.17
N GLU A 67 15.87 15.86 9.27
CA GLU A 67 16.75 14.84 9.87
C GLU A 67 16.00 13.62 10.43
N TYR A 68 14.69 13.74 10.69
CA TYR A 68 13.83 12.65 11.14
C TYR A 68 12.95 12.07 10.04
N ARG A 69 13.10 12.54 8.80
CA ARG A 69 12.35 12.01 7.65
C ARG A 69 13.09 10.84 7.03
N ASP A 70 12.35 9.77 6.76
CA ASP A 70 12.84 8.64 5.99
C ASP A 70 12.30 8.72 4.54
N SER A 71 13.22 8.68 3.57
CA SER A 71 12.85 8.84 2.16
C SER A 71 12.01 7.66 1.60
N CYS A 72 12.16 6.47 2.18
CA CYS A 72 11.34 5.33 1.82
C CYS A 72 9.92 5.47 2.37
N ASP A 73 9.77 5.88 3.63
CA ASP A 73 8.47 6.16 4.24
C ASP A 73 7.73 7.28 3.50
N ASP A 74 8.43 8.37 3.16
CA ASP A 74 7.86 9.47 2.39
C ASP A 74 7.36 9.00 1.01
N ALA A 75 8.13 8.16 0.32
CA ALA A 75 7.71 7.64 -0.98
C ALA A 75 6.49 6.72 -0.87
N ILE A 76 6.44 5.85 0.14
CA ILE A 76 5.39 4.85 0.31
C ILE A 76 4.11 5.46 0.87
N HIS A 77 4.19 6.48 1.74
CA HIS A 77 3.03 7.02 2.43
C HIS A 77 2.58 8.38 1.90
N VAL A 78 3.43 9.14 1.20
CA VAL A 78 3.10 10.49 0.75
C VAL A 78 3.12 10.59 -0.78
N PHE A 79 4.27 10.31 -1.41
CA PHE A 79 4.47 10.74 -2.80
C PHE A 79 4.00 9.73 -3.85
N ALA A 80 4.03 8.43 -3.54
CA ALA A 80 3.73 7.39 -4.52
C ALA A 80 3.05 6.14 -3.90
N PRO A 81 2.00 6.32 -3.08
CA PRO A 81 1.48 5.25 -2.23
C PRO A 81 0.85 4.08 -3.01
N ASP A 82 0.33 4.34 -4.21
CA ASP A 82 -0.35 3.34 -5.04
C ASP A 82 0.52 2.84 -6.21
N LEU A 83 1.80 3.24 -6.29
CA LEU A 83 2.64 3.01 -7.46
C LEU A 83 2.84 1.52 -7.78
N LEU A 84 3.05 0.70 -6.76
CA LEU A 84 3.14 -0.76 -6.91
C LEU A 84 1.76 -1.40 -7.04
N LEU A 85 0.73 -0.84 -6.39
CA LEU A 85 -0.65 -1.32 -6.47
C LEU A 85 -1.20 -1.26 -7.91
N LYS A 86 -0.85 -0.20 -8.64
CA LYS A 86 -1.15 -0.02 -10.07
C LYS A 86 -0.57 -1.10 -10.98
N LYS A 87 0.40 -1.90 -10.51
CA LYS A 87 1.00 -3.01 -11.27
C LYS A 87 0.24 -4.33 -11.07
N GLY A 88 -0.52 -4.47 -9.99
CA GLY A 88 -1.33 -5.66 -9.70
C GLY A 88 -1.54 -5.88 -8.21
N LEU A 89 -2.28 -6.95 -7.89
CA LEU A 89 -2.59 -7.33 -6.51
C LEU A 89 -1.32 -7.83 -5.80
N PRO A 90 -0.84 -7.17 -4.73
CA PRO A 90 0.30 -7.64 -3.96
C PRO A 90 -0.04 -8.98 -3.27
N ILE A 91 0.80 -9.99 -3.49
CA ILE A 91 0.68 -11.29 -2.80
C ILE A 91 1.78 -11.50 -1.76
N ARG A 92 2.88 -10.77 -1.89
CA ARG A 92 3.96 -10.72 -0.90
C ARG A 92 4.63 -9.36 -0.95
N VAL A 93 4.83 -8.74 0.20
CA VAL A 93 5.53 -7.46 0.34
C VAL A 93 6.62 -7.61 1.39
N TRP A 94 7.80 -7.03 1.17
CA TRP A 94 8.83 -6.95 2.20
C TRP A 94 9.71 -5.72 2.02
N ASP A 95 10.29 -5.24 3.12
CA ASP A 95 11.20 -4.10 3.14
C ASP A 95 12.53 -4.42 3.83
N GLN A 96 13.38 -3.41 3.95
CA GLN A 96 14.71 -3.52 4.58
C GLN A 96 14.65 -3.54 6.11
N LEU A 97 13.56 -3.06 6.71
CA LEU A 97 13.34 -3.07 8.15
C LEU A 97 12.92 -4.46 8.67
N GLY A 98 12.68 -5.40 7.75
CA GLY A 98 12.31 -6.77 8.05
C GLY A 98 10.80 -7.00 8.08
N ASN A 99 9.99 -5.99 7.77
CA ASN A 99 8.54 -6.16 7.68
C ASN A 99 8.21 -7.05 6.49
N ARG A 100 7.22 -7.93 6.68
CA ARG A 100 6.80 -8.90 5.67
C ARG A 100 5.31 -9.11 5.74
N GLU A 101 4.66 -8.96 4.60
CA GLU A 101 3.24 -9.24 4.42
C GLU A 101 3.06 -10.32 3.34
N ARG A 102 2.02 -11.13 3.50
CA ARG A 102 1.65 -12.16 2.52
C ARG A 102 0.14 -12.24 2.44
N LEU A 103 -0.39 -12.24 1.22
CA LEU A 103 -1.79 -12.54 0.97
C LEU A 103 -2.01 -14.04 1.18
N LEU A 104 -2.90 -14.37 2.12
CA LEU A 104 -3.22 -15.77 2.44
C LEU A 104 -4.29 -16.32 1.50
N ASP A 105 -5.33 -15.54 1.24
CA ASP A 105 -6.45 -15.90 0.36
C ASP A 105 -7.13 -14.64 -0.20
N TYR A 106 -7.89 -14.80 -1.28
CA TYR A 106 -8.77 -13.76 -1.82
C TYR A 106 -10.01 -14.39 -2.46
N SER A 107 -11.13 -13.66 -2.38
CA SER A 107 -12.36 -14.07 -3.05
C SER A 107 -13.12 -12.85 -3.55
N SER A 108 -13.40 -12.83 -4.86
CA SER A 108 -14.25 -11.82 -5.49
C SER A 108 -15.73 -11.94 -5.12
N GLN A 109 -16.11 -13.07 -4.51
CA GLN A 109 -17.48 -13.36 -4.06
C GLN A 109 -17.67 -13.07 -2.58
N HIS A 110 -16.59 -12.81 -1.84
CA HIS A 110 -16.69 -12.52 -0.42
C HIS A 110 -17.43 -11.19 -0.21
N ARG A 111 -18.48 -11.22 0.60
CA ARG A 111 -19.25 -10.05 0.98
C ARG A 111 -18.90 -9.70 2.41
N VAL A 112 -18.40 -8.49 2.61
CA VAL A 112 -18.16 -7.92 3.93
C VAL A 112 -19.41 -7.18 4.41
N SER A 113 -19.68 -7.21 5.71
CA SER A 113 -20.82 -6.49 6.29
C SER A 113 -20.63 -4.98 6.15
N SER A 114 -21.67 -4.26 5.73
CA SER A 114 -21.65 -2.79 5.64
C SER A 114 -21.49 -2.12 7.00
N ASN A 115 -21.77 -2.84 8.09
CA ASN A 115 -21.55 -2.34 9.45
C ASN A 115 -20.06 -2.12 9.79
N LEU A 116 -19.13 -2.73 9.05
CA LEU A 116 -17.69 -2.45 9.20
C LEU A 116 -17.31 -1.02 8.82
N PHE A 117 -18.18 -0.34 8.06
CA PHE A 117 -17.96 1.03 7.59
C PHE A 117 -18.85 2.05 8.32
N ARG A 118 -19.50 1.63 9.41
CA ARG A 118 -20.27 2.52 10.28
C ARG A 118 -19.44 2.81 11.52
N LEU A 119 -19.30 4.09 11.83
CA LEU A 119 -18.72 4.50 13.11
C LEU A 119 -19.71 4.17 14.23
N PRO A 120 -19.22 3.68 15.39
CA PRO A 120 -20.03 3.56 16.60
C PRO A 120 -20.74 4.87 16.97
N GLU A 121 -21.88 4.81 17.64
CA GLU A 121 -22.64 6.02 18.06
C GLU A 121 -21.85 6.90 19.02
N ASP A 122 -20.94 6.29 19.79
CA ASP A 122 -20.04 6.92 20.75
C ASP A 122 -18.66 7.26 20.15
N TYR A 123 -18.51 7.20 18.82
CA TYR A 123 -17.26 7.59 18.17
C TYR A 123 -17.02 9.10 18.25
N GLU A 124 -16.03 9.50 19.04
CA GLU A 124 -15.61 10.89 19.15
C GLU A 124 -14.57 11.26 18.08
N GLN A 125 -14.82 12.36 17.36
CA GLN A 125 -13.84 12.93 16.43
C GLN A 125 -12.94 13.91 17.18
N VAL A 126 -11.64 13.60 17.25
CA VAL A 126 -10.64 14.50 17.81
C VAL A 126 -9.95 15.25 16.66
N PRO A 127 -10.16 16.57 16.50
CA PRO A 127 -9.46 17.33 15.48
C PRO A 127 -7.96 17.36 15.77
N MET A 128 -7.12 17.18 14.74
CA MET A 128 -5.66 17.16 14.89
C MET A 128 -5.09 18.43 15.55
N ASN A 129 -5.72 19.58 15.37
CA ASN A 129 -5.31 20.84 15.99
C ASN A 129 -5.52 20.89 17.52
N GLY A 130 -6.23 19.90 18.09
CA GLY A 130 -6.56 19.79 19.51
C GLY A 130 -5.74 18.75 20.29
N MET A 131 -4.92 17.94 19.62
CA MET A 131 -3.98 17.02 20.29
C MET A 131 -2.75 17.81 20.75
N ARG A 132 -2.84 18.35 21.98
CA ARG A 132 -1.71 18.92 22.73
C ARG A 132 -0.94 17.85 23.47
#